data_AF-A0A969NJ08-F1
#
_entry.id   AF-A0A969NJ08-F1
#
_cell.length_a   1.000
_cell.length_b   1.000
_cell.length_c   1.000
_cell.angle_alpha   90.00
_cell.angle_beta   90.00
_cell.angle_gamma   90.00
#
_symmetry.space_group_name_H-M   'P 1'
#
loop_
_entity.id
_entity.type
_entity.pdbx_description
1 polymer ?
#
loop_
_entity_poly.entity_id
_entity_poly.type
_entity_poly.pdbx_seq_one_letter_code
_entity_poly.pdbx_strand_id
1 'polypeptide(L)'
;MIPNAKGGASQPIGYDNPEYFDNVDSRFTEYVAKNSAYFGDQSFTAGPVYIGAIVVFLFVLGLFFIEGPVKWWLLISSVLSLLLSWGGNFQGFTDFFIDYIPLYNKFRTLSMALVIISFTAVLGAMLVIKQIIEKP
;
A
#
# COMPACT_ATOMS: atom_id res chain seq x y z
N MET A 1 -5.94 4.23 -18.12
CA MET A 1 -6.78 3.40 -17.24
C MET A 1 -8.20 3.58 -17.70
N ILE A 2 -8.92 2.50 -18.02
CA ILE A 2 -10.34 2.60 -18.38
C ILE A 2 -11.11 2.85 -17.07
N PRO A 3 -11.81 3.99 -16.92
CA PRO A 3 -12.60 4.26 -15.73
C PRO A 3 -13.61 3.12 -15.48
N ASN A 4 -13.79 2.71 -14.21
CA ASN A 4 -14.76 1.71 -13.78
C ASN A 4 -14.63 0.29 -14.40
N ALA A 5 -13.45 -0.07 -14.92
CA ALA A 5 -13.24 -1.40 -15.51
C ALA A 5 -13.47 -2.60 -14.56
N LYS A 6 -13.34 -2.38 -13.23
CA LYS A 6 -13.64 -3.36 -12.18
C LYS A 6 -14.82 -2.94 -11.29
N GLY A 7 -15.68 -2.07 -11.83
CA GLY A 7 -16.79 -1.46 -11.10
C GLY A 7 -16.42 -0.13 -10.46
N GLY A 8 -17.40 0.47 -9.76
CA GLY A 8 -17.26 1.75 -9.08
C GLY A 8 -16.51 1.64 -7.75
N ALA A 9 -16.66 2.66 -6.89
CA ALA A 9 -16.18 2.58 -5.51
C ALA A 9 -16.80 1.36 -4.79
N SER A 10 -16.13 0.84 -3.74
CA SER A 10 -16.63 -0.26 -2.90
C SER A 10 -17.82 0.15 -2.00
N GLN A 11 -18.82 0.78 -2.61
CA GLN A 11 -20.09 1.20 -2.03
C GLN A 11 -21.21 0.29 -2.53
N PRO A 12 -22.36 0.25 -1.83
CA PRO A 12 -23.54 -0.43 -2.34
C PRO A 12 -23.96 0.10 -3.71
N ILE A 13 -24.33 -0.79 -4.64
CA ILE A 13 -24.75 -0.43 -6.02
C ILE A 13 -25.87 0.62 -5.99
N GLY A 14 -26.76 0.55 -5.00
CA GLY A 14 -27.89 1.48 -4.84
C GLY A 14 -27.55 2.91 -4.43
N TYR A 15 -26.29 3.21 -4.09
CA TYR A 15 -25.90 4.53 -3.59
C TYR A 15 -25.69 5.57 -4.71
N ASP A 16 -25.14 5.15 -5.86
CA ASP A 16 -24.56 6.08 -6.84
C ASP A 16 -25.13 5.90 -8.26
N ASN A 17 -25.91 4.85 -8.53
CA ASN A 17 -26.33 4.50 -9.89
C ASN A 17 -27.74 3.89 -9.96
N PRO A 18 -28.79 4.71 -10.00
CA PRO A 18 -30.17 4.24 -10.15
C PRO A 18 -30.43 3.54 -11.50
N GLU A 19 -29.65 3.85 -12.54
CA GLU A 19 -29.75 3.26 -13.89
C GLU A 19 -29.46 1.75 -13.92
N TYR A 20 -28.73 1.20 -12.95
CA TYR A 20 -28.43 -0.24 -12.90
C TYR A 20 -29.64 -1.11 -12.54
N PHE A 21 -30.75 -0.51 -12.10
CA PHE A 21 -31.95 -1.25 -11.70
C PHE A 21 -33.01 -1.35 -12.79
N ASP A 22 -32.84 -0.66 -13.93
CA ASP A 22 -33.82 -0.65 -15.02
C ASP A 22 -34.05 -2.05 -15.63
N ASN A 23 -33.03 -2.93 -15.56
CA ASN A 23 -33.10 -4.31 -16.03
C ASN A 23 -33.23 -5.35 -14.89
N VAL A 24 -33.43 -4.90 -13.65
CA VAL A 24 -33.55 -5.77 -12.48
C VAL A 24 -35.02 -5.94 -12.13
N ASP A 25 -35.46 -7.18 -11.95
CA ASP A 25 -36.81 -7.49 -11.47
C ASP A 25 -37.05 -6.79 -10.12
N SER A 26 -38.19 -6.09 -10.01
CA SER A 26 -38.53 -5.23 -8.88
C SER A 26 -38.50 -5.95 -7.52
N ARG A 27 -38.65 -7.28 -7.52
CA ARG A 27 -38.57 -8.12 -6.32
C ARG A 27 -37.17 -8.28 -5.77
N PHE A 28 -36.14 -8.13 -6.61
CA PHE A 28 -34.74 -8.31 -6.25
C PHE A 28 -33.97 -7.00 -6.14
N THR A 29 -34.59 -5.87 -6.48
CA THR A 29 -33.96 -4.55 -6.49
C THR A 29 -33.32 -4.22 -5.14
N GLU A 30 -34.02 -4.46 -4.02
CA GLU A 30 -33.49 -4.19 -2.68
C GLU A 30 -32.28 -5.08 -2.32
N TYR A 31 -32.28 -6.33 -2.79
CA TYR A 31 -31.17 -7.26 -2.57
C TYR A 31 -29.95 -6.86 -3.40
N VAL A 32 -30.17 -6.55 -4.68
CA VAL A 32 -29.11 -6.11 -5.59
C VAL A 32 -28.51 -4.79 -5.14
N ALA A 33 -29.33 -3.86 -4.63
CA ALA A 33 -28.88 -2.55 -4.16
C ALA A 33 -27.87 -2.61 -3.01
N LYS A 34 -27.88 -3.68 -2.21
CA LYS A 34 -26.97 -3.89 -1.07
C LYS A 34 -25.64 -4.55 -1.45
N ASN A 35 -25.50 -5.07 -2.68
CA ASN A 35 -24.25 -5.67 -3.15
C ASN A 35 -23.19 -4.60 -3.45
N SER A 36 -21.90 -4.99 -3.38
CA SER A 36 -20.76 -4.11 -3.69
C SER A 36 -20.73 -3.77 -5.18
N ALA A 37 -20.57 -2.49 -5.51
CA ALA A 37 -20.35 -2.02 -6.88
C ALA A 37 -18.94 -2.36 -7.42
N TYR A 38 -17.99 -2.64 -6.52
CA TYR A 38 -16.66 -3.12 -6.89
C TYR A 38 -16.62 -4.65 -6.88
N PHE A 39 -16.17 -5.24 -7.99
CA PHE A 39 -16.06 -6.69 -8.19
C PHE A 39 -14.61 -7.18 -8.39
N GLY A 40 -13.63 -6.30 -8.16
CA GLY A 40 -12.23 -6.69 -8.20
C GLY A 40 -11.75 -7.37 -6.91
N ASP A 41 -10.58 -8.01 -6.99
CA ASP A 41 -9.97 -8.76 -5.88
C ASP A 41 -9.39 -7.86 -4.76
N GLN A 42 -9.44 -6.53 -4.94
CA GLN A 42 -8.88 -5.60 -3.98
C GLN A 42 -9.82 -5.40 -2.81
N SER A 43 -9.46 -5.95 -1.65
CA SER A 43 -10.12 -5.67 -0.38
C SER A 43 -10.14 -4.17 -0.09
N PHE A 44 -11.14 -3.71 0.66
CA PHE A 44 -11.25 -2.32 1.10
C PHE A 44 -9.97 -1.88 1.83
N THR A 45 -9.09 -1.15 1.14
CA THR A 45 -7.90 -0.55 1.73
C THR A 45 -8.25 0.85 2.19
N ALA A 46 -8.04 1.15 3.48
CA ALA A 46 -8.19 2.48 4.06
C ALA A 46 -7.18 3.46 3.43
N GLY A 47 -7.46 3.93 2.22
CA GLY A 47 -6.59 4.82 1.45
C GLY A 47 -5.28 4.16 0.97
N PRO A 48 -4.79 4.52 -0.22
CA PRO A 48 -3.39 4.22 -0.58
C PRO A 48 -2.47 4.95 0.40
N VAL A 49 -1.46 4.25 0.93
CA VAL A 49 -0.39 4.90 1.72
C VAL A 49 0.43 5.76 0.77
N TYR A 50 0.13 7.05 0.71
CA TYR A 50 0.79 7.98 -0.20
C TYR A 50 2.03 8.58 0.48
N ILE A 51 3.19 8.01 0.18
CA ILE A 51 4.48 8.61 0.52
C ILE A 51 4.75 9.61 -0.59
N GLY A 52 4.66 10.92 -0.29
CA GLY A 52 4.73 11.98 -1.29
C GLY A 52 5.91 11.80 -2.25
N ALA A 53 5.69 12.06 -3.55
CA ALA A 53 6.68 11.78 -4.60
C ALA A 53 8.06 12.43 -4.35
N ILE A 54 8.07 13.61 -3.73
CA ILE A 54 9.30 14.32 -3.33
C ILE A 54 10.11 13.51 -2.32
N VAL A 55 9.46 12.89 -1.34
CA VAL A 55 10.14 12.09 -0.30
C VAL A 55 10.78 10.86 -0.93
N VAL A 56 10.07 10.19 -1.84
CA VAL A 56 10.62 9.04 -2.58
C VAL A 56 11.81 9.46 -3.44
N PHE A 57 11.69 10.59 -4.16
CA PHE A 57 12.79 11.13 -4.96
C PHE A 57 14.03 11.43 -4.10
N LEU A 58 13.85 12.11 -2.95
CA LEU A 58 14.94 12.42 -2.03
C LEU A 58 15.54 11.16 -1.41
N PHE A 59 14.74 10.15 -1.10
CA PHE A 59 15.23 8.88 -0.60
C PHE A 59 16.11 8.17 -1.63
N VAL A 60 15.67 8.08 -2.89
CA VAL A 60 16.45 7.47 -3.98
C VAL A 60 17.74 8.25 -4.23
N LEU A 61 17.67 9.58 -4.27
CA LEU A 61 18.84 10.44 -4.37
C LEU A 61 19.80 10.20 -3.19
N GLY A 62 19.26 9.99 -1.99
CA GLY A 62 20.02 9.69 -0.80
C GLY A 62 20.81 8.39 -0.79
N LEU A 63 20.38 7.40 -1.56
CA LEU A 63 21.15 6.17 -1.71
C LEU A 63 22.51 6.43 -2.40
N PHE A 64 22.64 7.52 -3.15
CA PHE A 64 23.91 7.93 -3.77
C PHE A 64 24.74 8.84 -2.86
N PHE A 65 24.11 9.76 -2.13
CA PHE A 65 24.79 10.76 -1.30
C PHE A 65 25.14 10.29 0.11
N ILE A 66 24.39 9.35 0.69
CA ILE A 66 24.65 8.85 2.06
C ILE A 66 25.82 7.86 2.01
N GLU A 67 26.89 8.19 2.71
CA GLU A 67 28.05 7.32 2.90
C GLU A 67 27.97 6.59 4.24
N GLY A 68 28.51 5.37 4.28
CA GLY A 68 28.62 4.57 5.50
C GLY A 68 27.50 3.54 5.73
N PRO A 69 27.46 2.92 6.93
CA PRO A 69 26.60 1.78 7.21
C PRO A 69 25.11 2.14 7.26
N VAL A 70 24.77 3.39 7.56
CA VAL A 70 23.38 3.87 7.68
C VAL A 70 22.62 3.72 6.35
N LYS A 71 23.29 3.96 5.21
CA LYS A 71 22.70 3.74 3.88
C LYS A 71 22.20 2.31 3.72
N TRP A 72 23.03 1.33 4.09
CA TRP A 72 22.72 -0.09 3.91
C TRP A 72 21.57 -0.51 4.81
N TRP A 73 21.52 -0.02 6.05
CA TRP A 73 20.39 -0.24 6.95
C TRP A 73 19.08 0.29 6.38
N LEU A 74 19.08 1.51 5.82
CA LEU A 74 17.90 2.12 5.20
C LEU A 74 17.45 1.37 3.95
N LEU A 75 18.39 0.94 3.11
CA LEU A 75 18.10 0.19 1.89
C LEU A 75 17.52 -1.19 2.22
N ILE A 76 18.19 -1.95 3.09
CA ILE A 76 17.77 -3.31 3.46
C ILE A 76 16.40 -3.30 4.13
N SER A 77 16.17 -2.39 5.08
CA SER A 77 14.87 -2.28 5.75
C SER A 77 13.73 -1.90 4.80
N SER A 78 13.98 -0.99 3.85
CA SER A 78 12.98 -0.58 2.85
C SER A 78 12.65 -1.71 1.88
N VAL A 79 13.67 -2.41 1.37
CA VAL A 79 13.49 -3.55 0.46
C VAL A 79 12.80 -4.71 1.17
N LEU A 80 13.20 -5.01 2.41
CA LEU A 80 12.57 -6.06 3.21
C LEU A 80 11.09 -5.78 3.46
N SER A 81 10.76 -4.55 3.84
CA SER A 81 9.37 -4.12 4.04
C SER A 81 8.55 -4.20 2.74
N LEU A 82 9.16 -3.91 1.59
CA LEU A 82 8.51 -4.04 0.28
C LEU A 82 8.19 -5.50 -0.04
N LEU A 83 9.15 -6.40 0.17
CA LEU A 83 8.99 -7.84 -0.03
C LEU A 83 7.92 -8.41 0.90
N LEU A 84 7.91 -8.01 2.17
CA LEU A 84 6.91 -8.42 3.15
C LEU A 84 5.51 -7.90 2.80
N SER A 85 5.40 -6.67 2.30
CA SER A 85 4.12 -6.10 1.87
C SER A 85 3.56 -6.75 0.61
N TRP A 86 4.39 -7.45 -0.17
CA TRP A 86 3.96 -8.09 -1.43
C TRP A 86 3.03 -9.28 -1.19
N GLY A 87 3.11 -9.86 0.01
CA GLY A 87 2.14 -10.81 0.54
C GLY A 87 1.78 -11.97 -0.38
N GLY A 88 0.55 -11.97 -0.91
CA GLY A 88 0.00 -13.06 -1.73
C GLY A 88 0.80 -13.43 -2.98
N ASN A 89 1.69 -12.56 -3.48
CA ASN A 89 2.56 -12.90 -4.62
C ASN A 89 3.87 -13.59 -4.18
N PHE A 90 4.20 -13.54 -2.88
CA PHE A 90 5.41 -14.11 -2.31
C PHE A 90 5.11 -14.86 -0.99
N GLN A 91 4.06 -15.68 -1.02
CA GLN A 91 3.52 -16.37 0.16
C GLN A 91 4.57 -17.15 0.94
N GLY A 92 5.45 -17.91 0.28
CA GLY A 92 6.48 -18.70 1.00
C GLY A 92 7.43 -17.88 1.89
N PHE A 93 7.70 -16.62 1.53
CA PHE A 93 8.51 -15.73 2.36
C PHE A 93 7.69 -15.06 3.46
N THR A 94 6.45 -14.68 3.16
CA THR A 94 5.53 -14.12 4.13
C THR A 94 5.16 -15.14 5.21
N ASP A 95 4.87 -16.37 4.84
CA ASP A 95 4.51 -17.47 5.74
C ASP A 95 5.69 -17.80 6.67
N PHE A 96 6.93 -17.78 6.17
CA PHE A 96 8.11 -17.90 7.01
C PHE A 96 8.18 -16.81 8.10
N PHE A 97 7.88 -15.55 7.75
CA PHE A 97 7.87 -14.45 8.72
C PHE A 97 6.72 -14.60 9.74
N ILE A 98 5.56 -15.07 9.29
CA ILE A 98 4.40 -15.36 10.15
C ILE A 98 4.74 -16.47 11.15
N ASP A 99 5.28 -17.59 10.68
CA ASP A 99 5.45 -18.78 11.52
C ASP A 99 6.68 -18.71 12.43
N TYR A 100 7.77 -18.05 12.00
CA TYR A 100 9.03 -18.04 12.74
C TYR A 100 9.33 -16.73 13.49
N ILE A 101 8.79 -15.57 13.07
CA ILE A 101 9.06 -14.31 13.76
C ILE A 101 7.97 -14.02 14.80
N PRO A 102 8.33 -13.97 16.10
CA PRO A 102 7.38 -13.61 17.14
C PRO A 102 6.83 -12.20 16.90
N LEU A 103 5.55 -11.98 17.24
CA LEU A 103 4.80 -10.74 17.02
C LEU A 103 4.39 -10.45 15.57
N TYR A 104 4.95 -11.10 14.55
CA TYR A 104 4.56 -10.85 13.16
C TYR A 104 3.09 -11.22 12.90
N ASN A 105 2.59 -12.28 13.55
CA ASN A 105 1.19 -12.72 13.48
C ASN A 105 0.17 -11.75 14.09
N LYS A 106 0.63 -10.61 14.63
CA LYS A 106 -0.24 -9.54 15.11
C LYS A 106 -0.55 -8.49 14.04
N PHE A 107 0.17 -8.48 12.92
CA PHE A 107 -0.18 -7.61 11.78
C PHE A 107 -1.43 -8.13 11.09
N ARG A 108 -2.51 -7.33 11.12
CA ARG A 108 -3.80 -7.70 10.53
C ARG A 108 -3.75 -7.76 9.01
N THR A 109 -2.89 -6.94 8.39
CA THR A 109 -2.66 -6.95 6.95
C THR A 109 -1.18 -6.76 6.64
N LEU A 110 -0.70 -7.44 5.60
CA LEU A 110 0.69 -7.38 5.14
C LEU A 110 1.08 -5.97 4.68
N SER A 111 0.11 -5.17 4.25
CA SER A 111 0.26 -3.75 3.94
C SER A 111 0.71 -2.90 5.13
N MET A 112 0.53 -3.36 6.38
CA MET A 112 1.04 -2.64 7.56
C MET A 112 2.57 -2.59 7.58
N ALA A 113 3.25 -3.52 6.92
CA ALA A 113 4.70 -3.50 6.80
C ALA A 113 5.20 -2.24 6.06
N LEU A 114 4.40 -1.65 5.17
CA LEU A 114 4.76 -0.43 4.41
C LEU A 114 5.02 0.78 5.31
N VAL A 115 4.54 0.78 6.55
CA VAL A 115 4.85 1.84 7.53
C VAL A 115 6.36 1.95 7.74
N ILE A 116 7.10 0.84 7.66
CA ILE A 116 8.56 0.82 7.76
C ILE A 116 9.18 1.59 6.59
N ILE A 117 8.71 1.37 5.36
CA ILE A 117 9.17 2.14 4.18
C ILE A 117 8.87 3.62 4.35
N SER A 118 7.68 3.99 4.85
CA SER A 118 7.35 5.39 5.11
C SER A 118 8.36 6.03 6.07
N PHE A 119 8.72 5.31 7.13
CA PHE A 119 9.67 5.81 8.12
C PHE A 119 11.10 5.91 7.57
N THR A 120 11.59 4.87 6.87
CA THR A 120 12.93 4.85 6.29
C THR A 120 13.08 5.88 5.16
N ALA A 121 12.03 6.09 4.36
CA ALA A 121 12.02 7.10 3.30
C ALA A 121 12.13 8.52 3.87
N VAL A 122 11.36 8.85 4.91
CA VAL A 122 11.42 10.16 5.57
C VAL A 122 12.76 10.37 6.26
N LEU A 123 13.27 9.37 6.98
CA LEU A 123 14.60 9.42 7.60
C LEU A 123 15.71 9.62 6.57
N GLY A 124 15.68 8.86 5.48
CA GLY A 124 16.66 9.00 4.39
C GLY A 124 16.59 10.40 3.78
N ALA A 125 15.40 10.91 3.49
CA ALA A 125 15.23 12.27 2.95
C ALA A 125 15.82 13.35 3.89
N MET A 126 15.61 13.24 5.21
CA MET A 126 16.20 14.18 6.18
C MET A 126 17.72 14.10 6.22
N LEU A 127 18.29 12.88 6.18
CA LEU A 127 19.74 12.68 6.18
C LEU A 127 20.39 13.26 4.93
N VAL A 128 19.74 13.14 3.78
CA VAL A 128 20.20 13.73 2.52
C VAL A 128 20.24 15.25 2.61
N ILE A 129 19.15 15.85 3.06
CA ILE A 129 19.05 17.30 3.23
C ILE A 129 20.17 17.78 4.17
N LYS A 130 20.37 17.08 5.29
CA LYS A 130 21.46 17.38 6.22
C LYS A 130 22.83 17.29 5.55
N GLN A 131 23.10 16.21 4.81
CA GLN A 131 24.38 16.00 4.14
C GLN A 131 24.68 17.09 3.10
N ILE A 132 23.68 17.50 2.33
CA ILE A 132 23.80 18.57 1.32
C ILE A 132 24.11 19.92 1.97
N ILE A 133 23.52 20.20 3.15
CA ILE A 133 23.76 21.44 3.88
C ILE A 133 25.15 21.45 4.53
N GLU A 134 25.58 20.33 5.11
CA GLU A 134 26.87 20.22 5.81
C GLU A 134 28.08 20.08 4.86
N LYS A 135 27.87 19.54 3.65
CA LYS A 135 28.88 19.38 2.61
C LYS A 135 28.32 19.93 1.28
N PRO A 136 28.41 21.27 1.06
CA PRO A 136 27.93 21.89 -0.18
C PRO A 136 28.75 21.45 -1.40
#